data_AF-A0A3P3D1Y8-F1
#
_entry.id   AF-A0A3P3D1Y8-F1
#
_cell.length_a   1.000
_cell.length_b   1.000
_cell.length_c   1.000
_cell.angle_alpha   90.00
_cell.angle_beta   90.00
_cell.angle_gamma   90.00
#
_symmetry.space_group_name_H-M   'P 1'
#
loop_
_entity.id
_entity.type
_entity.pdbx_description
1 polymer ?
#
loop_
_entity_poly.entity_id
_entity_poly.type
_entity_poly.pdbx_seq_one_letter_code
_entity_poly.pdbx_strand_id
1 'polypeptide(L)' 'MCRLLPIAPSTYYDHLAKRSDPTRLSARVRRDEALRPEIRRVFEENYQVYGVRKVWRQLRRERFDVARLAPSVG' A
#
# COMPACT_ATOMS: atom_id res chain seq x y z
N MET A 1 -31.00 14.15 -1.09
CA MET A 1 -30.57 13.78 0.29
C MET A 1 -29.35 12.90 0.22
N CYS A 2 -28.20 13.40 0.71
CA CYS A 2 -26.94 12.67 0.71
C CYS A 2 -27.06 11.40 1.57
N ARG A 3 -26.93 10.23 0.93
CA ARG A 3 -26.86 8.93 1.61
C ARG A 3 -25.45 8.80 2.20
N LEU A 4 -25.28 9.18 3.47
CA LEU A 4 -24.04 8.96 4.19
C LEU A 4 -23.68 7.48 4.09
N LEU A 5 -22.46 7.18 3.63
CA LEU A 5 -21.92 5.82 3.63
C LEU A 5 -22.04 5.26 5.05
N PRO A 6 -22.62 4.06 5.26
CA PRO A 6 -22.70 3.44 6.59
C PRO A 6 -21.30 2.92 6.97
N ILE A 7 -20.40 3.83 7.28
CA ILE A 7 -19.11 3.57 7.91
C ILE A 7 -19.33 3.89 9.38
N ALA A 8 -19.10 2.90 10.25
CA ALA A 8 -19.22 3.12 11.68
C ALA A 8 -18.28 4.27 12.12
N PRO A 9 -18.74 5.19 13.00
CA PRO A 9 -17.91 6.31 13.45
C PRO A 9 -16.57 5.86 14.05
N SER A 10 -16.55 4.71 14.74
CA SER A 10 -15.32 4.10 15.25
C SER A 10 -14.31 3.80 14.15
N THR A 11 -14.77 3.25 13.01
CA THR A 11 -13.94 2.99 11.84
C THR A 11 -13.41 4.29 11.22
N TYR A 12 -14.25 5.33 11.15
CA TYR A 12 -13.84 6.64 10.65
C TYR A 12 -12.73 7.26 11.51
N TYR A 13 -12.89 7.26 12.84
CA TYR A 13 -11.90 7.80 13.76
C TYR A 13 -10.63 6.93 13.84
N ASP A 14 -10.74 5.61 13.69
CA ASP A 14 -9.58 4.71 13.61
C ASP A 14 -8.75 4.96 12.34
N HIS A 15 -9.40 5.18 11.19
CA HIS A 15 -8.72 5.58 9.96
C HIS A 15 -8.04 6.95 10.07
N LEU A 16 -8.68 7.92 10.75
CA LEU A 16 -8.07 9.21 11.07
C LEU A 16 -6.86 9.04 12.00
N ALA A 17 -6.98 8.28 13.08
CA ALA A 17 -5.91 8.05 14.04
C ALA A 17 -4.69 7.37 13.41
N LYS A 18 -4.90 6.41 12.49
CA LYS A 18 -3.84 5.74 11.72
C LYS A 18 -3.12 6.68 10.75
N ARG A 19 -3.81 7.69 10.19
CA ARG A 19 -3.19 8.71 9.32
C ARG A 19 -2.35 9.72 10.10
N SER A 20 -2.77 10.05 11.31
CA SER A 20 -2.12 11.07 12.13
C SER A 20 -0.88 10.56 12.88
N ASP A 21 -0.81 9.26 13.18
CA ASP A 21 0.27 8.66 13.97
C ASP A 21 0.94 7.48 13.24
N PRO A 22 2.15 7.66 12.68
CA PRO A 22 2.90 6.61 11.99
C PRO A 22 3.22 5.40 12.88
N THR A 23 3.20 5.56 14.20
CA THR A 23 3.47 4.48 15.16
C THR A 23 2.29 3.53 15.35
N ARG A 24 1.07 4.00 15.05
CA ARG A 24 -0.17 3.20 15.06
C ARG A 24 -0.41 2.43 13.77
N LEU A 25 0.45 2.62 12.76
CA LEU A 25 0.39 1.88 11.51
C LEU A 25 0.80 0.43 11.73
N SER A 26 0.02 -0.50 11.15
CA SER A 26 0.38 -1.92 11.19
C SER A 26 1.72 -2.15 10.50
N ALA A 27 2.43 -3.20 10.91
CA ALA A 27 3.71 -3.60 10.30
C ALA A 27 3.62 -3.81 8.78
N ARG A 28 2.41 -4.06 8.25
CA ARG A 28 2.14 -4.15 6.81
C ARG A 28 2.13 -2.79 6.15
N VAL A 29 1.41 -1.81 6.70
CA VAL A 29 1.34 -0.45 6.11
C VAL A 29 2.72 0.21 6.12
N ARG A 30 3.50 0.04 7.19
CA ARG A 30 4.89 0.52 7.24
C ARG A 30 5.77 -0.06 6.15
N ARG A 31 5.61 -1.35 5.84
CA ARG A 31 6.33 -2.00 4.72
C ARG A 31 5.85 -1.51 3.37
N ASP A 32 4.53 -1.35 3.19
CA ASP A 32 3.95 -0.84 1.94
C ASP A 32 4.41 0.61 1.68
N GLU A 33 4.53 1.45 2.71
CA GLU A 33 5.10 2.79 2.61
C GLU A 33 6.57 2.78 2.21
N ALA A 34 7.37 1.86 2.76
CA ALA A 34 8.77 1.70 2.36
C ALA A 34 8.92 1.19 0.92
N LEU A 35 7.95 0.41 0.41
CA LEU A 35 7.96 -0.13 -0.95
C LEU A 35 7.42 0.85 -2.02
N ARG A 36 6.56 1.80 -1.62
CA ARG A 36 6.01 2.84 -2.53
C ARG A 36 7.07 3.61 -3.33
N PRO A 37 8.17 4.13 -2.74
CA PRO A 37 9.19 4.83 -3.51
C PRO A 37 9.87 3.92 -4.54
N GLU A 38 10.10 2.66 -4.20
CA GLU A 38 10.76 1.69 -5.10
C GLU A 38 9.87 1.28 -6.27
N ILE A 39 8.57 1.05 -6.00
CA ILE A 39 7.58 0.82 -7.06
C ILE A 39 7.57 1.98 -8.04
N ARG A 40 7.59 3.22 -7.52
CA ARG A 40 7.59 4.43 -8.34
C ARG A 40 8.88 4.56 -9.14
N ARG A 41 10.04 4.33 -8.51
CA ARG A 41 11.35 4.34 -9.17
C ARG A 41 11.38 3.36 -10.35
N VAL A 42 11.03 2.10 -10.11
CA VAL A 42 11.00 1.08 -11.18
C VAL A 42 10.01 1.44 -12.29
N PHE A 43 8.86 2.03 -11.95
CA PHE A 43 7.87 2.46 -12.93
C PHE A 43 8.38 3.61 -13.80
N GLU A 44 9.01 4.62 -13.19
CA GLU A 44 9.58 5.79 -13.88
C GLU A 44 10.81 5.40 -14.72
N GLU A 45 11.72 4.58 -14.17
CA GLU A 45 12.91 4.06 -14.89
C GLU A 45 12.55 3.22 -16.13
N ASN A 46 11.39 2.56 -16.10
CA ASN A 46 10.90 1.77 -17.24
C ASN A 46 9.94 2.58 -18.14
N TYR A 47 10.02 3.92 -18.10
CA TYR A 47 9.22 4.84 -18.90
C TYR A 47 7.71 4.58 -18.82
N GLN A 48 7.24 4.10 -17.66
CA GLN A 48 5.83 3.77 -17.42
C GLN A 48 5.26 2.66 -18.33
N VAL A 49 6.11 2.00 -19.12
CA VAL A 49 5.73 0.88 -20.01
C VAL A 49 5.45 -0.38 -19.19
N TYR A 50 6.06 -0.49 -18.01
CA TYR A 50 5.90 -1.64 -17.15
C TYR A 50 4.60 -1.54 -16.36
N GLY A 51 3.64 -2.40 -16.71
CA GLY A 51 2.48 -2.66 -15.86
C GLY A 51 2.87 -3.37 -14.55
N VAL A 52 1.91 -3.44 -13.62
CA VAL A 52 2.06 -3.96 -12.24
C VAL A 52 2.85 -5.27 -12.16
N ARG A 53 2.56 -6.25 -13.04
CA ARG A 53 3.23 -7.56 -13.03
C ARG A 53 4.72 -7.48 -13.35
N LYS A 54 5.14 -6.57 -14.23
CA LYS A 54 6.55 -6.38 -14.61
C LYS A 54 7.29 -5.62 -13.52
N VAL A 55 6.69 -4.55 -12.99
CA VAL A 55 7.23 -3.81 -11.83
C VAL A 55 7.46 -4.76 -10.65
N TRP A 56 6.47 -5.60 -10.32
CA TRP A 56 6.59 -6.56 -9.22
C TRP A 56 7.69 -7.61 -9.42
N ARG A 57 7.87 -8.10 -10.66
CA ARG A 57 8.99 -9.01 -10.98
C ARG A 57 10.35 -8.31 -10.85
N GLN A 58 10.44 -7.04 -11.24
CA GLN A 58 11.66 -6.27 -11.18
C GLN A 58 12.07 -6.00 -9.72
N LEU A 59 11.13 -5.56 -8.87
CA LEU A 59 11.37 -5.40 -7.43
C LEU A 59 11.86 -6.69 -6.77
N ARG A 60 11.26 -7.83 -7.14
CA ARG A 60 11.67 -9.14 -6.62
C ARG A 60 13.07 -9.55 -7.09
N ARG A 61 13.50 -9.15 -8.30
CA ARG A 61 14.87 -9.37 -8.80
C ARG A 61 15.89 -8.55 -8.02
N GLU A 62 15.52 -7.33 -7.66
CA GLU A 62 16.34 -6.42 -6.84
C GLU A 62 16.31 -6.77 -5.34
N ARG A 63 15.74 -7.94 -4.98
CA ARG A 63 15.62 -8.48 -3.63
C ARG A 63 14.81 -7.62 -2.65
N PHE A 64 13.92 -6.76 -3.16
CA PHE A 64 12.90 -6.17 -2.30
C PHE A 64 11.96 -7.27 -1.80
N ASP A 65 11.76 -7.32 -0.48
CA ASP A 65 10.86 -8.28 0.17
C ASP A 65 9.40 -7.87 -0.01
N VAL A 66 8.96 -7.91 -1.27
CA VAL A 66 7.58 -7.64 -1.65
C VAL A 66 6.79 -8.92 -1.43
N ALA A 67 6.29 -9.11 -0.21
CA ALA A 67 5.38 -10.20 0.09
C ALA A 67 4.24 -10.18 -0.94
N ARG A 68 4.07 -11.28 -1.69
CA ARG A 68 2.90 -11.47 -2.55
C ARG A 68 1.69 -11.41 -1.63
N LEU A 69 0.79 -10.46 -1.86
CA LEU A 69 -0.53 -10.41 -1.24
C LEU A 69 -1.14 -11.83 -1.22
N ALA A 70 -1.09 -12.51 -0.08
CA ALA A 70 -2.12 -13.48 0.23
C ALA A 70 -3.41 -12.67 0.45
N PRO A 71 -4.56 -13.11 -0.07
CA PRO A 71 -5.81 -12.44 0.23
C PRO A 71 -5.97 -12.47 1.76
N SER A 72 -5.85 -11.31 2.38
CA SER A 72 -6.29 -11.14 3.75
C SER A 72 -7.80 -11.25 3.72
N VAL A 73 -8.29 -12.49 3.83
CA VAL A 73 -9.66 -12.80 4.19
C VAL A 73 -9.78 -12.39 5.66
N GLY A 74 -10.49 -11.30 5.88
CA GLY A 74 -11.03 -10.89 7.18
C GLY A 74 -12.54 -10.92 7.06
#